data_AF-A0A3M1AKF0-F1
#
_entry.id   AF-A0A3M1AKF0-F1
#
_cell.length_a   1.000
_cell.length_b   1.000
_cell.length_c   1.000
_cell.angle_alpha   90.00
_cell.angle_beta   90.00
_cell.angle_gamma   90.00
#
_symmetry.space_group_name_H-M   'P 1'
#
loop_
_entity.id
_entity.type
_entity.pdbx_description
1 polymer ?
#
loop_
_entity_poly.entity_id
_entity_poly.type
_entity_poly.pdbx_seq_one_letter_code
_entity_poly.pdbx_strand_id
1 'polypeptide(L)'
;MYSQGYRSGGLMSSLPPMLKNLLIAHTAVFLFQTFGRIFLPFPLIRYFALIPGETVFHLQLWRPITYLFLHADPLHFLFNMLMLYWFGRPLEEAWGGKRFLRFYLVCGIGAGLFTTLVSLLLPHLNLMGIGIGNVTIGASGAICGLIMAMALLFPYQQILLYFLFPISMRHACYIFIGLDVLFALWSPANQVSVITHLGGFFVGWLYLTGGKGRPWRRLWWRIQSTWERARDRRKMRNFRVIRNDEDEGRGPTLH
;
A
#
# COMPACT_ATOMS: atom_id res chain seq x y z
N MET A 1 -11.03 -30.80 20.74
CA MET A 1 -10.79 -31.34 19.39
C MET A 1 -11.36 -30.34 18.38
N TYR A 2 -10.56 -29.43 17.83
CA TYR A 2 -10.98 -28.52 16.75
C TYR A 2 -9.96 -28.62 15.62
N SER A 3 -10.18 -29.61 14.77
CA SER A 3 -9.57 -29.71 13.45
C SER A 3 -10.30 -28.70 12.55
N GLN A 4 -9.67 -27.55 12.27
CA GLN A 4 -10.08 -26.70 11.17
C GLN A 4 -9.23 -27.09 9.96
N GLY A 5 -9.89 -27.78 9.03
CA GLY A 5 -9.32 -28.30 7.81
C GLY A 5 -8.67 -27.20 6.96
N TYR A 6 -7.45 -27.49 6.52
CA TYR A 6 -6.75 -26.75 5.50
C TYR A 6 -7.53 -26.89 4.19
N ARG A 7 -8.34 -25.89 3.83
CA ARG A 7 -8.97 -25.84 2.50
C ARG A 7 -7.88 -25.58 1.48
N SER A 8 -7.48 -26.64 0.76
CA SER A 8 -6.65 -26.57 -0.45
C SER A 8 -7.45 -25.94 -1.58
N GLY A 9 -7.57 -24.62 -1.52
CA GLY A 9 -8.04 -23.84 -2.63
C GLY A 9 -6.89 -23.54 -3.60
N GLY A 10 -7.06 -23.82 -4.89
CA GLY A 10 -6.09 -23.47 -5.95
C GLY A 10 -5.65 -22.01 -5.88
N LEU A 11 -4.51 -21.68 -6.51
CA LEU A 11 -3.76 -20.41 -6.37
C LEU A 11 -4.62 -19.12 -6.25
N MET A 12 -5.75 -19.03 -6.98
CA MET A 12 -6.69 -17.91 -6.96
C MET A 12 -7.71 -17.86 -5.81
N SER A 13 -7.96 -18.97 -5.12
CA SER A 13 -8.90 -19.06 -3.98
C SER A 13 -8.25 -18.75 -2.62
N SER A 14 -6.99 -18.32 -2.64
CA SER A 14 -6.23 -17.92 -1.44
C SER A 14 -6.04 -16.40 -1.29
N LEU A 15 -6.48 -15.60 -2.26
CA LEU A 15 -6.33 -14.15 -2.22
C LEU A 15 -7.44 -13.48 -1.38
N PRO A 16 -7.10 -12.51 -0.52
CA PRO A 16 -8.10 -11.67 0.13
C PRO A 16 -9.05 -11.02 -0.89
N PRO A 17 -10.36 -10.99 -0.61
CA PRO A 17 -11.37 -10.67 -1.62
C PRO A 17 -11.26 -9.26 -2.18
N MET A 18 -10.98 -8.24 -1.36
CA MET A 18 -10.90 -6.85 -1.85
C MET A 18 -9.61 -6.59 -2.61
N LEU A 19 -8.49 -7.16 -2.18
CA LEU A 19 -7.23 -7.15 -2.91
C LEU A 19 -7.40 -7.77 -4.29
N LYS A 20 -8.04 -8.94 -4.37
CA LYS A 20 -8.36 -9.58 -5.64
C LYS A 20 -9.20 -8.65 -6.53
N ASN A 21 -10.24 -8.03 -5.97
CA ASN A 21 -11.08 -7.11 -6.72
C ASN A 21 -10.31 -5.87 -7.21
N LEU A 22 -9.41 -5.31 -6.42
CA LEU A 22 -8.55 -4.21 -6.84
C LEU A 22 -7.61 -4.63 -7.97
N LEU A 23 -6.96 -5.79 -7.85
CA LEU A 23 -6.08 -6.32 -8.90
C LEU A 23 -6.85 -6.55 -10.21
N ILE A 24 -8.07 -7.10 -10.14
CA ILE A 24 -8.94 -7.26 -11.30
C ILE A 24 -9.31 -5.90 -11.89
N ALA A 25 -9.69 -4.92 -11.07
CA ALA A 25 -10.08 -3.58 -11.53
C ALA A 25 -8.92 -2.87 -12.25
N HIS A 26 -7.72 -2.88 -11.66
CA HIS A 26 -6.52 -2.32 -12.29
C HIS A 26 -6.17 -3.03 -13.59
N THR A 27 -6.26 -4.36 -13.62
CA THR A 27 -5.98 -5.15 -14.83
C THR A 27 -7.01 -4.83 -15.93
N ALA A 28 -8.30 -4.77 -15.59
CA ALA A 28 -9.35 -4.44 -16.55
C ALA A 28 -9.17 -3.03 -17.13
N VAL A 29 -8.87 -2.03 -16.28
CA VAL A 29 -8.58 -0.66 -16.74
C VAL A 29 -7.33 -0.63 -17.61
N PHE A 30 -6.27 -1.34 -17.23
CA PHE A 30 -5.04 -1.39 -18.01
C PHE A 30 -5.25 -2.03 -19.40
N LEU A 31 -5.99 -3.14 -19.48
CA LEU A 31 -6.35 -3.74 -20.77
C LEU A 31 -7.21 -2.78 -21.61
N PHE A 32 -8.19 -2.12 -20.98
CA PHE A 32 -8.99 -1.10 -21.65
C PHE A 32 -8.15 0.07 -22.16
N GLN A 33 -7.15 0.53 -21.39
CA GLN A 33 -6.18 1.52 -21.84
C GLN A 33 -5.38 1.03 -23.05
N THR A 34 -4.86 -0.20 -23.01
CA THR A 34 -4.02 -0.77 -24.07
C THR A 34 -4.79 -0.93 -25.38
N PHE A 35 -5.95 -1.57 -25.35
CA PHE A 35 -6.76 -1.77 -26.55
C PHE A 35 -7.46 -0.48 -26.98
N GLY A 36 -7.86 0.37 -26.03
CA GLY A 36 -8.46 1.67 -26.32
C GLY A 36 -7.56 2.59 -27.14
N ARG A 37 -6.23 2.49 -27.00
CA ARG A 37 -5.28 3.22 -27.86
C ARG A 37 -5.36 2.85 -29.34
N ILE A 38 -5.86 1.65 -29.66
CA ILE A 38 -5.99 1.14 -31.03
C ILE A 38 -7.37 1.50 -31.60
N PHE A 39 -8.42 1.35 -30.78
CA PHE A 39 -9.81 1.38 -31.27
C PHE A 39 -10.56 2.68 -31.00
N LEU A 40 -10.11 3.51 -30.04
CA LEU A 40 -10.81 4.75 -29.70
C LEU A 40 -10.19 5.95 -30.43
N PRO A 41 -11.03 6.91 -30.87
CA PRO A 41 -10.54 8.11 -31.55
C PRO A 41 -9.95 9.16 -30.60
N PHE A 42 -9.84 8.86 -29.29
CA PHE A 42 -9.38 9.81 -28.28
C PHE A 42 -8.45 9.18 -27.23
N PRO A 43 -7.48 9.95 -26.69
CA PRO A 43 -6.54 9.44 -25.71
C PRO A 43 -7.17 9.36 -24.30
N LEU A 44 -7.49 8.15 -23.83
CA LEU A 44 -8.08 7.90 -22.50
C LEU A 44 -7.34 8.61 -21.34
N ILE A 45 -6.00 8.60 -21.37
CA ILE A 45 -5.17 9.21 -20.32
C ILE A 45 -5.48 10.71 -20.19
N ARG A 46 -5.75 11.43 -21.28
CA ARG A 46 -6.02 12.87 -21.24
C ARG A 46 -7.26 13.21 -20.40
N TYR A 47 -8.27 12.35 -20.43
CA TYR A 47 -9.57 12.58 -19.78
C TYR A 47 -9.64 12.05 -18.34
N PHE A 48 -8.87 10.99 -18.04
CA PHE A 48 -8.98 10.28 -16.76
C PHE A 48 -7.75 10.43 -15.86
N ALA A 49 -6.61 10.93 -16.35
CA ALA A 49 -5.46 11.23 -15.52
C ALA A 49 -5.73 12.38 -14.57
N LEU A 50 -4.97 12.46 -13.49
CA LEU A 50 -5.01 13.60 -12.60
C LEU A 50 -4.23 14.74 -13.25
N ILE A 51 -4.94 15.82 -13.54
CA ILE A 51 -4.39 17.09 -14.01
C ILE A 51 -4.95 18.17 -13.08
N PRO A 52 -4.13 18.78 -12.20
CA PRO A 52 -4.64 19.70 -11.18
C PRO A 52 -5.46 20.87 -11.73
N GLY A 53 -5.02 21.48 -12.83
CA GLY A 53 -5.71 22.61 -13.46
C GLY A 53 -7.08 22.22 -14.03
N GLU A 54 -7.19 21.05 -14.66
CA GLU A 54 -8.47 20.52 -15.16
C GLU A 54 -9.40 20.14 -14.01
N THR A 55 -8.83 19.57 -12.95
CA THR A 55 -9.59 19.14 -11.76
C THR A 55 -10.26 20.33 -11.08
N VAL A 56 -9.54 21.45 -10.98
CA VAL A 56 -9.95 22.63 -10.19
C VAL A 56 -10.68 23.65 -11.04
N PHE A 57 -10.10 24.08 -12.16
CA PHE A 57 -10.66 25.17 -12.97
C PHE A 57 -11.80 24.72 -13.90
N HIS A 58 -11.86 23.42 -14.23
CA HIS A 58 -12.89 22.85 -15.10
C HIS A 58 -13.80 21.86 -14.36
N LEU A 59 -13.71 21.79 -13.02
CA LEU A 59 -14.55 20.97 -12.15
C LEU A 59 -14.57 19.48 -12.52
N GLN A 60 -13.45 18.96 -13.02
CA GLN A 60 -13.32 17.56 -13.42
C GLN A 60 -13.03 16.67 -12.20
N LEU A 61 -14.01 16.61 -11.28
CA LEU A 61 -13.87 16.01 -9.93
C LEU A 61 -13.67 14.49 -9.92
N TRP A 62 -13.82 13.81 -11.06
CA TRP A 62 -13.52 12.39 -11.19
C TRP A 62 -12.02 12.11 -11.21
N ARG A 63 -11.20 13.08 -11.61
CA ARG A 63 -9.75 12.90 -11.85
C ARG A 63 -8.98 12.39 -10.62
N PRO A 64 -9.20 12.88 -9.39
CA PRO A 64 -8.55 12.33 -8.18
C PRO A 64 -8.94 10.88 -7.84
N ILE A 65 -9.96 10.31 -8.50
CA ILE A 65 -10.37 8.91 -8.33
C ILE A 65 -9.86 8.09 -9.50
N THR A 66 -10.08 8.54 -10.72
CA THR A 66 -9.82 7.75 -11.94
C THR A 66 -8.34 7.55 -12.20
N TYR A 67 -7.49 8.54 -11.86
CA TYR A 67 -6.05 8.45 -12.08
C TYR A 67 -5.41 7.26 -11.38
N LEU A 68 -6.00 6.82 -10.27
CA LEU A 68 -5.52 5.74 -9.42
C LEU A 68 -5.40 4.43 -10.21
N PHE A 69 -6.27 4.22 -11.19
CA PHE A 69 -6.36 2.97 -11.96
C PHE A 69 -5.58 3.01 -13.28
N LEU A 70 -5.10 4.18 -13.69
CA LEU A 70 -4.38 4.34 -14.95
C LEU A 70 -2.90 4.00 -14.78
N HIS A 71 -2.32 3.35 -15.78
CA HIS A 71 -0.88 3.09 -15.83
C HIS A 71 -0.26 3.57 -17.14
N ALA A 72 1.01 3.97 -17.08
CA ALA A 72 1.74 4.55 -18.22
C ALA A 72 2.11 3.46 -19.25
N ASP A 73 2.67 2.37 -18.73
CA ASP A 73 3.30 1.30 -19.46
C ASP A 73 3.18 -0.04 -18.69
N PRO A 74 3.48 -1.18 -19.33
CA PRO A 74 3.37 -2.51 -18.70
C PRO A 74 4.27 -2.71 -17.48
N LEU A 75 5.46 -2.11 -17.43
CA LEU A 75 6.38 -2.27 -16.31
C LEU A 75 5.88 -1.49 -15.08
N HIS A 76 5.39 -0.27 -15.29
CA HIS A 76 4.74 0.53 -14.25
C HIS A 76 3.48 -0.16 -13.70
N PHE A 77 2.67 -0.77 -14.58
CA PHE A 77 1.53 -1.61 -14.16
C PHE A 77 1.97 -2.81 -13.32
N LEU A 78 2.93 -3.60 -13.83
CA LEU A 78 3.42 -4.81 -13.17
C LEU A 78 3.95 -4.50 -11.77
N PHE A 79 4.78 -3.46 -11.64
CA PHE A 79 5.36 -3.07 -10.35
C PHE A 79 4.29 -2.62 -9.35
N ASN A 80 3.30 -1.83 -9.77
CA ASN A 80 2.20 -1.45 -8.90
C ASN A 80 1.38 -2.65 -8.43
N MET A 81 1.08 -3.61 -9.31
CA MET A 81 0.31 -4.79 -8.94
C MET A 81 1.08 -5.69 -7.97
N LEU A 82 2.40 -5.82 -8.17
CA LEU A 82 3.29 -6.56 -7.28
C LEU A 82 3.32 -5.93 -5.88
N MET A 83 3.49 -4.61 -5.81
CA MET A 83 3.54 -3.87 -4.54
C MET A 83 2.18 -3.87 -3.84
N LEU A 84 1.08 -3.68 -4.58
CA LEU A 84 -0.28 -3.81 -4.07
C LEU A 84 -0.53 -5.20 -3.50
N TYR A 85 -0.07 -6.26 -4.18
CA TYR A 85 -0.18 -7.62 -3.67
C TYR A 85 0.62 -7.81 -2.36
N TRP A 86 1.91 -7.45 -2.35
CA TRP A 86 2.78 -7.68 -1.20
C TRP A 86 2.37 -6.90 0.06
N PHE A 87 2.00 -5.64 -0.09
CA PHE A 87 1.61 -4.82 1.07
C PHE A 87 0.12 -4.89 1.36
N GLY A 88 -0.72 -5.07 0.35
CA GLY A 88 -2.17 -5.12 0.52
C GLY A 88 -2.66 -6.39 1.20
N ARG A 89 -2.07 -7.55 0.88
CA ARG A 89 -2.47 -8.84 1.46
C ARG A 89 -2.41 -8.87 2.99
N PRO A 90 -1.25 -8.63 3.65
CA PRO A 90 -1.17 -8.68 5.10
C PRO A 90 -2.07 -7.63 5.78
N LEU A 91 -2.28 -6.47 5.15
CA LEU A 91 -3.19 -5.44 5.66
C LEU A 91 -4.66 -5.85 5.57
N GLU A 92 -5.10 -6.45 4.46
CA GLU A 92 -6.46 -6.96 4.34
C GLU A 92 -6.72 -8.13 5.29
N GLU A 93 -5.77 -9.05 5.42
CA GLU A 93 -5.85 -10.17 6.36
C GLU A 93 -5.95 -9.67 7.82
N ALA A 94 -5.22 -8.59 8.16
CA ALA A 94 -5.22 -8.02 9.50
C ALA A 94 -6.47 -7.17 9.80
N TRP A 95 -6.98 -6.42 8.83
CA TRP A 95 -8.05 -5.43 9.05
C TRP A 95 -9.43 -5.88 8.59
N GLY A 96 -9.49 -6.82 7.66
CA GLY A 96 -10.68 -7.19 6.89
C GLY A 96 -10.92 -6.30 5.67
N GLY A 97 -11.55 -6.88 4.64
CA GLY A 97 -11.72 -6.29 3.31
C GLY A 97 -12.26 -4.86 3.29
N LYS A 98 -13.39 -4.58 3.97
CA LYS A 98 -14.01 -3.24 3.94
C LYS A 98 -13.10 -2.13 4.45
N ARG A 99 -12.28 -2.42 5.47
CA ARG A 99 -11.36 -1.44 6.06
C ARG A 99 -10.14 -1.23 5.19
N PHE A 100 -9.59 -2.32 4.65
CA PHE A 100 -8.50 -2.26 3.68
C PHE A 100 -8.89 -1.46 2.44
N LEU A 101 -10.04 -1.75 1.83
CA LEU A 101 -10.51 -1.02 0.65
C LEU A 101 -10.68 0.47 0.94
N ARG A 102 -11.30 0.82 2.07
CA ARG A 102 -11.45 2.23 2.48
C ARG A 102 -10.09 2.91 2.63
N PHE A 103 -9.15 2.25 3.31
CA PHE A 103 -7.81 2.80 3.52
C PHE A 103 -7.08 3.02 2.19
N TYR A 104 -7.12 2.03 1.30
CA TYR A 104 -6.54 2.10 -0.04
C TYR A 104 -7.10 3.30 -0.83
N LEU A 105 -8.42 3.43 -0.89
CA LEU A 105 -9.09 4.52 -1.60
C LEU A 105 -8.81 5.88 -0.97
N VAL A 106 -8.82 5.99 0.37
CA VAL A 106 -8.50 7.25 1.07
C VAL A 106 -7.06 7.67 0.81
N CYS A 107 -6.09 6.74 0.83
CA CYS A 107 -4.70 7.06 0.52
C CYS A 107 -4.53 7.47 -0.93
N GLY A 108 -5.17 6.77 -1.87
CA GLY A 108 -5.11 7.10 -3.29
C GLY A 108 -5.74 8.46 -3.60
N ILE A 109 -7.01 8.66 -3.24
CA ILE A 109 -7.72 9.92 -3.48
C ILE A 109 -7.03 11.07 -2.73
N GLY A 110 -6.63 10.82 -1.48
CA GLY A 110 -5.91 11.80 -0.67
C GLY A 110 -4.56 12.20 -1.26
N ALA A 111 -3.81 11.25 -1.82
CA ALA A 111 -2.56 11.53 -2.54
C ALA A 111 -2.82 12.43 -3.76
N GLY A 112 -3.85 12.13 -4.56
CA GLY A 112 -4.21 12.95 -5.72
C GLY A 112 -4.67 14.36 -5.34
N LEU A 113 -5.45 14.49 -4.26
CA LEU A 113 -5.85 15.79 -3.71
C LEU A 113 -4.65 16.55 -3.14
N PHE A 114 -3.73 15.88 -2.47
CA PHE A 114 -2.49 16.47 -1.98
C PHE A 114 -1.64 17.01 -3.13
N THR A 115 -1.45 16.22 -4.19
CA THR A 115 -0.76 16.67 -5.42
C THR A 115 -1.44 17.88 -6.02
N THR A 116 -2.78 17.86 -6.14
CA THR A 116 -3.55 18.98 -6.67
C THR A 116 -3.34 20.25 -5.85
N LEU A 117 -3.42 20.14 -4.52
CA LEU A 117 -3.20 21.26 -3.60
C LEU A 117 -1.79 21.83 -3.72
N VAL A 118 -0.77 20.97 -3.70
CA VAL A 118 0.63 21.39 -3.84
C VAL A 118 0.86 22.08 -5.18
N SER A 119 0.31 21.55 -6.28
CA SER A 119 0.41 22.16 -7.61
C SER A 119 -0.29 23.52 -7.72
N LEU A 120 -1.32 23.78 -6.92
CA LEU A 120 -2.01 25.07 -6.88
C LEU A 120 -1.31 26.11 -6.01
N LEU A 121 -0.75 25.69 -4.87
CA LEU A 121 -0.12 26.59 -3.90
C LEU A 121 1.29 27.00 -4.28
N LEU A 122 1.98 26.13 -5.04
CA LEU A 122 3.39 26.29 -5.37
C LEU A 122 3.66 26.36 -6.89
N PRO A 123 2.85 27.07 -7.71
CA PRO A 123 2.98 27.06 -9.16
C PRO A 123 4.25 27.78 -9.64
N HIS A 124 4.81 28.68 -8.83
CA HIS A 124 5.98 29.50 -9.17
C HIS A 124 7.29 28.94 -8.63
N LEU A 125 7.24 27.85 -7.85
CA LEU A 125 8.44 27.40 -7.17
C LEU A 125 9.51 26.90 -8.14
N ASN A 126 9.20 26.55 -9.41
CA ASN A 126 10.10 26.10 -10.49
C ASN A 126 11.12 25.00 -10.13
N LEU A 127 11.17 24.62 -8.87
CA LEU A 127 11.80 23.49 -8.27
C LEU A 127 10.81 22.35 -8.50
N MET A 128 11.33 21.25 -9.01
CA MET A 128 10.57 20.01 -9.04
C MET A 128 9.52 19.90 -10.16
N GLY A 129 9.51 20.75 -11.20
CA GLY A 129 8.59 20.59 -12.34
C GLY A 129 7.12 20.40 -11.94
N ILE A 130 6.72 20.99 -10.80
CA ILE A 130 5.38 20.94 -10.23
C ILE A 130 4.57 22.06 -10.88
N GLY A 131 3.44 21.71 -11.49
CA GLY A 131 2.58 22.65 -12.18
C GLY A 131 1.18 22.11 -12.39
N ILE A 132 0.24 23.03 -12.61
CA ILE A 132 -1.18 22.71 -12.76
C ILE A 132 -1.49 21.88 -14.03
N GLY A 133 -0.58 21.87 -15.02
CA GLY A 133 -0.73 21.10 -16.26
C GLY A 133 -0.16 19.68 -16.20
N ASN A 134 0.45 19.29 -15.07
CA ASN A 134 1.12 18.00 -14.97
C ASN A 134 0.12 16.84 -15.00
N VAL A 135 0.55 15.75 -15.61
CA VAL A 135 -0.23 14.52 -15.74
C VAL A 135 0.27 13.50 -14.72
N THR A 136 -0.59 13.11 -13.80
CA THR A 136 -0.32 12.07 -12.81
C THR A 136 -1.23 10.86 -13.04
N ILE A 137 -0.64 9.67 -13.06
CA ILE A 137 -1.34 8.38 -13.20
C ILE A 137 -0.66 7.33 -12.32
N GLY A 138 -1.43 6.41 -11.77
CA GLY A 138 -0.91 5.23 -11.09
C GLY A 138 -1.49 4.98 -9.71
N ALA A 139 -1.47 3.71 -9.32
CA ALA A 139 -1.88 3.22 -8.01
C ALA A 139 -0.88 3.58 -6.88
N SER A 140 0.30 4.08 -7.25
CA SER A 140 1.47 4.20 -6.38
C SER A 140 1.24 5.10 -5.16
N GLY A 141 0.46 6.19 -5.28
CA GLY A 141 0.09 7.02 -4.13
C GLY A 141 -0.67 6.24 -3.04
N ALA A 142 -1.62 5.38 -3.42
CA ALA A 142 -2.29 4.50 -2.47
C ALA A 142 -1.33 3.45 -1.87
N ILE A 143 -0.43 2.90 -2.69
CA ILE A 143 0.57 1.92 -2.26
C ILE A 143 1.56 2.53 -1.26
N CYS A 144 1.99 3.77 -1.44
CA CYS A 144 2.79 4.51 -0.44
C CYS A 144 2.05 4.60 0.91
N GLY A 145 0.73 4.80 0.89
CA GLY A 145 -0.11 4.70 2.08
C GLY A 145 -0.10 3.31 2.72
N LEU A 146 -0.13 2.22 1.92
CA LEU A 146 0.01 0.85 2.42
C LEU A 146 1.39 0.59 3.04
N ILE A 147 2.46 1.09 2.41
CA ILE A 147 3.83 0.99 2.93
C ILE A 147 3.92 1.73 4.28
N MET A 148 3.38 2.94 4.38
CA MET A 148 3.29 3.67 5.65
C MET A 148 2.54 2.86 6.71
N ALA A 149 1.40 2.27 6.37
CA ALA A 149 0.64 1.44 7.29
C ALA A 149 1.44 0.24 7.80
N MET A 150 2.15 -0.44 6.90
CA MET A 150 3.03 -1.56 7.27
C MET A 150 4.21 -1.11 8.14
N ALA A 151 4.81 0.05 7.84
CA ALA A 151 5.91 0.61 8.62
C ALA A 151 5.48 1.02 10.03
N LEU A 152 4.27 1.54 10.18
CA LEU A 152 3.71 1.90 11.49
C LEU A 152 3.28 0.65 12.28
N LEU A 153 2.52 -0.25 11.66
CA LEU A 153 1.93 -1.40 12.36
C LEU A 153 2.89 -2.56 12.57
N PHE A 154 3.80 -2.79 11.63
CA PHE A 154 4.72 -3.92 11.60
C PHE A 154 6.16 -3.45 11.36
N PRO A 155 6.69 -2.49 12.15
CA PRO A 155 7.97 -1.83 11.87
C PRO A 155 9.16 -2.79 11.76
N TYR A 156 9.10 -3.92 12.47
CA TYR A 156 10.14 -4.94 12.52
C TYR A 156 9.90 -6.12 11.57
N GLN A 157 8.77 -6.16 10.87
CA GLN A 157 8.54 -7.20 9.86
C GLN A 157 9.58 -7.05 8.75
N GLN A 158 10.21 -8.16 8.39
CA GLN A 158 11.24 -8.15 7.36
C GLN A 158 10.61 -8.30 5.98
N ILE A 159 11.11 -7.51 5.04
CA ILE A 159 10.92 -7.71 3.60
C ILE A 159 12.28 -7.87 2.94
N LEU A 160 12.32 -8.59 1.83
CA LEU A 160 13.53 -8.72 1.03
C LEU A 160 13.62 -7.54 0.06
N LEU A 161 14.55 -6.63 0.31
CA LEU A 161 14.89 -5.59 -0.65
C LEU A 161 15.60 -6.23 -1.85
N TYR A 162 15.07 -6.03 -3.06
CA TYR A 162 15.55 -6.65 -4.31
C TYR A 162 15.72 -8.17 -4.22
N PHE A 163 14.91 -8.84 -3.41
CA PHE A 163 15.01 -10.28 -3.14
C PHE A 163 16.32 -10.75 -2.47
N LEU A 164 17.21 -9.82 -2.09
CA LEU A 164 18.55 -10.12 -1.60
C LEU A 164 18.67 -9.87 -0.10
N PHE A 165 18.31 -8.67 0.35
CA PHE A 165 18.64 -8.21 1.71
C PHE A 165 17.40 -8.09 2.58
N PRO A 166 17.29 -8.84 3.68
CA PRO A 166 16.18 -8.72 4.61
C PRO A 166 16.31 -7.42 5.42
N ILE A 167 15.38 -6.49 5.20
CA ILE A 167 15.30 -5.22 5.92
C ILE A 167 13.96 -5.10 6.64
N SER A 168 13.94 -4.44 7.79
CA SER A 168 12.69 -4.19 8.52
C SER A 168 11.83 -3.14 7.80
N MET A 169 10.50 -3.25 7.84
CA MET A 169 9.57 -2.35 7.17
C MET A 169 9.77 -0.86 7.46
N ARG A 170 10.18 -0.49 8.69
CA ARG A 170 10.50 0.92 9.01
C ARG A 170 11.65 1.47 8.15
N HIS A 171 12.73 0.70 8.02
CA HIS A 171 13.89 1.07 7.22
C HIS A 171 13.55 1.04 5.74
N ALA A 172 12.78 0.05 5.29
CA ALA A 172 12.27 0.01 3.93
C ALA A 172 11.46 1.28 3.58
N CYS A 173 10.59 1.73 4.48
CA CYS A 173 9.81 2.95 4.28
C CYS A 173 10.71 4.19 4.14
N TYR A 174 11.74 4.34 5.00
CA TYR A 174 12.69 5.45 4.88
C TYR A 174 13.48 5.39 3.58
N ILE A 175 13.91 4.20 3.17
CA ILE A 175 14.61 3.98 1.90
C ILE A 175 13.71 4.33 0.72
N PHE A 176 12.44 3.90 0.72
CA PHE A 176 11.51 4.24 -0.36
C PHE A 176 11.28 5.74 -0.46
N ILE A 177 11.05 6.44 0.67
CA ILE A 177 10.92 7.90 0.68
C ILE A 177 12.21 8.56 0.17
N GLY A 178 13.38 8.12 0.64
CA GLY A 178 14.67 8.68 0.24
C GLY A 178 14.98 8.47 -1.24
N LEU A 179 14.75 7.27 -1.77
CA LEU A 179 14.95 6.97 -3.19
C LEU A 179 14.00 7.75 -4.09
N ASP A 180 12.76 7.94 -3.65
CA ASP A 180 11.75 8.68 -4.41
C ASP A 180 12.12 10.18 -4.52
N VAL A 181 12.61 10.77 -3.42
CA VAL A 181 13.18 12.13 -3.44
C VAL A 181 14.44 12.17 -4.32
N LEU A 182 15.35 11.20 -4.21
CA LEU A 182 16.57 11.14 -5.01
C LEU A 182 16.27 11.06 -6.51
N PHE A 183 15.33 10.21 -6.92
CA PHE A 183 14.93 10.07 -8.32
C PHE A 183 14.22 11.30 -8.87
N ALA A 184 13.49 12.04 -8.03
CA ALA A 184 12.94 13.34 -8.39
C ALA A 184 14.04 14.38 -8.64
N LEU A 185 15.12 14.37 -7.85
CA LEU A 185 16.27 15.24 -8.07
C LEU A 185 17.05 14.89 -9.35
N TRP A 186 17.05 13.62 -9.75
CA TRP A 186 17.78 13.14 -10.93
C TRP A 186 17.09 13.48 -12.26
N SER A 187 15.75 13.41 -12.32
CA SER A 187 15.02 13.58 -13.57
C SER A 187 13.76 14.41 -13.38
N PRO A 188 13.55 15.45 -14.22
CA PRO A 188 12.35 16.23 -14.14
C PRO A 188 11.04 15.47 -14.31
N ALA A 189 11.08 14.37 -15.07
CA ALA A 189 9.92 13.52 -15.32
C ALA A 189 9.41 12.80 -14.05
N ASN A 190 10.25 12.63 -13.03
CA ASN A 190 9.90 11.92 -11.79
C ASN A 190 9.31 12.85 -10.71
N GLN A 191 9.46 14.16 -10.88
CA GLN A 191 9.21 15.11 -9.79
C GLN A 191 7.73 15.25 -9.42
N VAL A 192 6.80 14.99 -10.34
CA VAL A 192 5.34 14.96 -10.03
C VAL A 192 4.96 13.69 -9.28
N SER A 193 5.65 12.59 -9.59
CA SER A 193 5.43 11.29 -8.97
C SER A 193 5.76 11.35 -7.47
N VAL A 194 6.90 11.95 -7.10
CA VAL A 194 7.31 12.05 -5.68
C VAL A 194 6.29 12.81 -4.83
N ILE A 195 5.69 13.90 -5.33
CA ILE A 195 4.68 14.64 -4.55
C ILE A 195 3.45 13.77 -4.28
N THR A 196 3.06 12.97 -5.27
CA THR A 196 1.94 12.05 -5.14
C THR A 196 2.26 10.92 -4.16
N HIS A 197 3.47 10.36 -4.20
CA HIS A 197 3.92 9.35 -3.26
C HIS A 197 4.02 9.89 -1.82
N LEU A 198 4.63 11.07 -1.63
CA LEU A 198 4.69 11.77 -0.35
C LEU A 198 3.30 12.08 0.20
N GLY A 199 2.38 12.50 -0.67
CA GLY A 199 0.96 12.66 -0.33
C GLY A 199 0.34 11.36 0.18
N GLY A 200 0.65 10.22 -0.48
CA GLY A 200 0.24 8.88 -0.03
C GLY A 200 0.78 8.50 1.35
N PHE A 201 2.09 8.70 1.58
CA PHE A 201 2.71 8.48 2.88
C PHE A 201 2.07 9.36 3.97
N PHE A 202 1.89 10.65 3.67
CA PHE A 202 1.31 11.63 4.60
C PHE A 202 -0.14 11.30 4.95
N VAL A 203 -0.99 11.02 3.96
CA VAL A 203 -2.41 10.67 4.17
C VAL A 203 -2.53 9.35 4.93
N GLY A 204 -1.70 8.35 4.59
CA GLY A 204 -1.67 7.07 5.31
C GLY A 204 -1.28 7.25 6.78
N TRP A 205 -0.24 8.06 7.05
CA TRP A 205 0.16 8.43 8.40
C TRP A 205 -0.96 9.15 9.14
N LEU A 206 -1.53 10.19 8.55
CA LEU A 206 -2.60 11.00 9.14
C LEU A 206 -3.86 10.16 9.44
N TYR A 207 -4.25 9.27 8.53
CA TYR A 207 -5.39 8.38 8.74
C TYR A 207 -5.18 7.46 9.96
N LEU A 208 -3.95 6.99 10.18
CA LEU A 208 -3.62 6.07 11.26
C LEU A 208 -3.31 6.78 12.59
N THR A 209 -2.83 8.02 12.57
CA THR A 209 -2.43 8.77 13.78
C THR A 209 -3.43 9.84 14.21
N GLY A 210 -4.23 10.40 13.28
CA GLY A 210 -5.11 11.54 13.51
C GLY A 210 -6.35 11.25 14.38
N GLY A 211 -6.60 10.00 14.76
CA GLY A 211 -7.74 9.61 15.59
C GLY A 211 -7.47 9.70 17.10
N LYS A 212 -7.54 10.89 17.70
CA LYS A 212 -7.64 11.01 19.17
C LYS A 212 -8.98 10.38 19.62
N GLY A 213 -8.94 9.19 20.22
CA GLY A 213 -10.09 8.60 20.97
C GLY A 213 -10.89 7.46 20.31
N ARG A 214 -10.48 6.86 19.19
CA ARG A 214 -11.24 5.78 18.51
C ARG A 214 -10.62 4.38 18.64
N PRO A 215 -11.38 3.28 18.43
CA PRO A 215 -11.00 1.87 18.66
C PRO A 215 -9.69 1.39 18.00
N TRP A 216 -9.03 2.21 17.20
CA TRP A 216 -7.75 1.93 16.54
C TRP A 216 -6.59 1.79 17.52
N ARG A 217 -6.55 2.51 18.66
CA ARG A 217 -5.57 2.20 19.73
C ARG A 217 -5.77 0.78 20.27
N ARG A 218 -7.04 0.36 20.45
CA ARG A 218 -7.39 -1.00 20.87
C ARG A 218 -7.12 -2.04 19.77
N LEU A 219 -7.28 -1.68 18.49
CA LEU A 219 -6.91 -2.51 17.35
C LEU A 219 -5.40 -2.66 17.24
N TRP A 220 -4.63 -1.58 17.43
CA TRP A 220 -3.18 -1.58 17.55
C TRP A 220 -2.73 -2.56 18.64
N TRP A 221 -3.29 -2.45 19.84
CA TRP A 221 -3.05 -3.41 20.93
C TRP A 221 -3.47 -4.84 20.57
N ARG A 222 -4.63 -5.04 19.92
CA ARG A 222 -5.10 -6.36 19.49
C ARG A 222 -4.18 -6.99 18.45
N ILE A 223 -3.85 -6.26 17.39
CA ILE A 223 -2.98 -6.69 16.29
C ILE A 223 -1.59 -7.01 16.83
N GLN A 224 -0.97 -6.12 17.60
CA GLN A 224 0.31 -6.37 18.27
C GLN A 224 0.22 -7.64 19.12
N SER A 225 -0.78 -7.76 19.99
CA SER A 225 -0.90 -8.93 20.88
C SER A 225 -1.16 -10.24 20.15
N THR A 226 -1.88 -10.25 19.02
CA THR A 226 -2.11 -11.47 18.23
C THR A 226 -0.86 -11.88 17.45
N TRP A 227 -0.09 -10.90 16.96
CA TRP A 227 1.13 -11.15 16.21
C TRP A 227 2.31 -11.53 17.12
N GLU A 228 2.45 -10.89 18.28
CA GLU A 228 3.38 -11.30 19.33
C GLU A 228 3.09 -12.75 19.74
N ARG A 229 1.83 -13.07 20.02
CA ARG A 229 1.42 -14.45 20.33
C ARG A 229 1.66 -15.44 19.18
N ALA A 230 1.56 -15.02 17.92
CA ALA A 230 1.87 -15.89 16.77
C ALA A 230 3.38 -16.08 16.57
N ARG A 231 4.18 -15.02 16.78
CA ARG A 231 5.64 -15.06 16.77
C ARG A 231 6.15 -15.95 17.90
N ASP A 232 5.63 -15.78 19.10
CA ASP A 232 6.05 -16.52 20.28
C ASP A 232 5.63 -17.99 20.17
N ARG A 233 4.47 -18.31 19.60
CA ARG A 233 4.12 -19.70 19.25
C ARG A 233 5.08 -20.32 18.24
N ARG A 234 5.56 -19.57 17.24
CA ARG A 234 6.56 -20.08 16.28
C ARG A 234 7.93 -20.30 16.93
N LYS A 235 8.32 -19.47 17.90
CA LYS A 235 9.52 -19.70 18.73
C LYS A 235 9.33 -20.94 19.62
N MET A 236 8.19 -21.05 20.31
CA MET A 236 7.83 -22.19 21.18
C MET A 236 7.77 -23.53 20.43
N ARG A 237 7.41 -23.54 19.14
CA ARG A 237 7.35 -24.77 18.33
C ARG A 237 8.73 -25.40 18.08
N ASN A 238 9.81 -24.64 18.24
CA ASN A 238 11.18 -25.13 18.14
C ASN A 238 11.77 -25.58 19.49
N PHE A 239 11.05 -25.35 20.60
CA PHE A 239 11.41 -25.95 21.88
C PHE A 239 10.72 -27.32 21.96
N ARG A 240 11.49 -28.37 21.68
CA ARG A 240 11.06 -29.74 21.99
C ARG A 240 11.02 -29.83 23.51
N VAL A 241 9.82 -29.98 24.08
CA VAL A 241 9.68 -30.31 25.50
C VAL A 241 10.24 -31.73 25.65
N ILE A 242 11.50 -31.83 26.07
CA ILE A 242 12.09 -33.09 26.50
C ILE A 242 11.50 -33.31 27.90
N ARG A 243 10.47 -34.16 28.00
CA ARG A 243 10.17 -34.78 29.28
C ARG A 243 11.28 -35.77 29.53
N ASN A 244 12.05 -35.55 30.60
CA ASN A 244 12.86 -36.63 31.15
C ASN A 244 11.89 -37.64 31.75
N ASP A 245 12.06 -38.91 31.42
CA ASP A 245 11.26 -40.02 31.96
C ASP A 245 11.47 -40.22 33.48
N GLU A 246 12.33 -39.41 34.12
CA GLU A 246 12.55 -39.38 35.57
C GLU A 246 11.49 -38.57 36.35
N ASP A 247 10.61 -37.82 35.67
CA ASP A 247 9.58 -36.97 36.30
C ASP A 247 8.15 -37.54 36.21
N GLU A 248 7.98 -38.87 36.08
CA GLU A 248 6.69 -39.53 36.30
C GLU A 248 6.32 -39.54 37.80
N GLY A 249 5.97 -38.37 38.34
CA GLY A 249 5.44 -38.26 39.70
C GLY A 249 5.58 -36.91 40.38
N ARG A 250 6.37 -35.98 39.83
CA ARG A 250 6.51 -34.63 40.40
C ARG A 250 5.79 -33.62 39.53
N GLY A 251 4.80 -32.95 40.11
CA GLY A 251 4.07 -31.86 39.46
C GLY A 251 5.00 -30.74 38.98
N PRO A 252 4.56 -29.93 38.00
CA PRO A 252 5.44 -29.00 37.30
C PRO A 252 6.01 -27.94 38.26
N THR A 253 7.33 -27.86 38.35
CA THR A 253 8.04 -26.74 39.00
C THR A 253 8.39 -25.69 37.95
N LEU A 254 8.11 -24.42 38.25
CA LEU A 254 8.47 -23.27 37.43
C LEU A 254 9.87 -22.80 37.81
N HIS A 255 10.79 -22.78 36.84
CA HIS A 255 12.04 -22.02 36.85
C HIS A 255 12.01 -20.98 35.73
#